data_AF-A0A0M7BFH6-F1
#
_entry.id   AF-A0A0M7BFH6-F1
#
_cell.length_a   1.000
_cell.length_b   1.000
_cell.length_c   1.000
_cell.angle_alpha   90.00
_cell.angle_beta   90.00
_cell.angle_gamma   90.00
#
_symmetry.space_group_name_H-M   'P 1'
#
loop_
_entity.id
_entity.type
_entity.pdbx_description
1 polymer ?
#
loop_
_entity_poly.entity_id
_entity_poly.type
_entity_poly.pdbx_seq_one_letter_code
_entity_poly.pdbx_strand_id
1 'polypeptide(L)' 'MRELTALIERRGRPDTIVSDNGTELTCNAILRWCSEHRIEWHYIASLT' A
#
# COMPACT_ATOMS: atom_id res chain seq x y z
N MET A 1 -5.17 -7.51 -3.19
CA MET A 1 -4.89 -7.61 -1.72
C MET A 1 -4.24 -8.92 -1.37
N ARG A 2 -4.77 -10.04 -1.87
CA ARG A 2 -4.21 -11.38 -1.65
C ARG A 2 -2.73 -11.48 -2.06
N GLU A 3 -2.36 -10.80 -3.14
CA GLU A 3 -0.99 -10.71 -3.66
C GLU A 3 -0.08 -9.90 -2.72
N LEU A 4 -0.59 -8.81 -2.16
CA LEU A 4 0.14 -7.94 -1.23
C LEU A 4 0.36 -8.64 0.12
N THR A 5 -0.64 -9.35 0.61
CA THR A 5 -0.53 -10.23 1.79
C THR A 5 0.54 -11.31 1.56
N ALA A 6 0.48 -12.04 0.44
CA ALA A 6 1.47 -13.06 0.12
C ALA A 6 2.90 -12.48 -0.01
N LEU A 7 3.02 -11.24 -0.51
CA LEU A 7 4.31 -10.56 -0.60
C LEU A 7 4.90 -10.24 0.78
N ILE A 8 4.10 -9.69 1.71
CA ILE A 8 4.59 -9.39 3.07
C ILE A 8 4.85 -10.66 3.89
N GLU A 9 4.10 -11.74 3.66
CA GLU A 9 4.36 -13.04 4.30
C GLU A 9 5.72 -13.59 3.86
N ARG A 10 6.07 -13.42 2.58
CA ARG A 10 7.32 -13.94 2.02
C ARG A 10 8.52 -13.03 2.28
N ARG A 11 8.33 -11.71 2.35
CA ARG A 11 9.43 -10.71 2.44
C ARG A 11 9.52 -10.01 3.79
N GLY A 12 8.55 -10.20 4.67
CA GLY A 12 8.36 -9.41 5.87
C GLY A 12 7.48 -8.18 5.62
N ARG A 13 6.88 -7.68 6.70
CA ARG A 13 6.07 -6.47 6.71
C ARG A 13 6.99 -5.23 6.56
N PRO A 14 6.80 -4.38 5.55
CA PRO A 14 7.50 -3.10 5.46
C PRO A 14 6.93 -2.08 6.45
N ASP A 15 7.71 -1.06 6.79
CA ASP A 15 7.18 0.06 7.59
C ASP A 15 6.39 1.05 6.73
N THR A 16 6.71 1.18 5.45
CA THR A 16 6.06 2.13 4.54
C THR A 16 5.93 1.57 3.13
N ILE A 17 4.78 1.81 2.50
CA ILE A 17 4.50 1.57 1.08
C ILE A 17 4.31 2.92 0.39
N VAL A 18 4.94 3.07 -0.77
CA VAL A 18 4.85 4.28 -1.60
C VAL A 18 4.25 3.91 -2.95
N SER A 19 3.26 4.68 -3.42
CA SER A 19 2.53 4.40 -4.67
C SER A 19 2.34 5.68 -5.49
N ASP A 20 2.55 5.59 -6.80
CA ASP A 20 2.30 6.65 -7.80
C ASP A 20 0.91 6.58 -8.45
N ASN A 21 0.15 5.50 -8.15
CA ASN A 21 -1.23 5.39 -8.60
C ASN A 21 -2.05 6.56 -8.07
N GLY A 22 -2.46 7.44 -8.98
CA GLY A 22 -3.27 8.62 -8.72
C GLY A 22 -4.52 8.29 -7.89
N THR A 23 -5.06 9.32 -7.25
CA THR A 23 -6.23 9.29 -6.33
C THR A 23 -7.48 8.58 -6.87
N GLU A 24 -7.53 8.21 -8.15
CA GLU A 24 -8.60 7.46 -8.81
C GLU A 24 -8.63 5.97 -8.44
N LEU A 25 -7.58 5.45 -7.81
CA LEU A 25 -7.50 4.08 -7.29
C LEU A 25 -7.06 4.01 -5.83
N THR A 26 -7.33 5.07 -5.05
CA THR A 26 -7.37 4.97 -3.58
C THR A 26 -8.59 4.14 -3.18
N CYS A 27 -8.62 2.86 -3.58
CA CYS A 27 -9.60 1.92 -3.10
C CYS A 27 -9.44 1.86 -1.59
N ASN A 28 -10.48 2.25 -0.85
CA ASN A 28 -10.57 2.15 0.62
C ASN A 28 -10.06 0.80 1.15
N ALA A 29 -10.11 -0.27 0.35
CA ALA A 29 -9.51 -1.57 0.63
C ALA A 29 -7.99 -1.54 0.89
N ILE A 30 -7.20 -0.78 0.12
CA ILE A 30 -5.75 -0.64 0.32
C ILE A 30 -5.46 0.13 1.60
N LEU A 31 -6.14 1.25 1.83
CA LEU A 31 -5.99 2.05 3.05
C LEU A 31 -6.36 1.23 4.29
N ARG A 32 -7.49 0.52 4.23
CA ARG A 32 -7.95 -0.36 5.32
C ARG A 32 -6.95 -1.47 5.61
N TRP A 33 -6.43 -2.14 4.58
CA TRP A 33 -5.44 -3.19 4.77
C TRP A 33 -4.11 -2.65 5.31
N CYS A 34 -3.64 -1.49 4.83
CA CYS A 34 -2.45 -0.86 5.38
C CYS A 34 -2.65 -0.56 6.87
N SER A 35 -3.82 -0.06 7.26
CA SER A 35 -4.18 0.15 8.67
C SER A 35 -4.22 -1.16 9.47
N GLU A 36 -4.88 -2.21 8.97
CA GLU A 36 -4.96 -3.53 9.62
C GLU A 36 -3.59 -4.17 9.81
N HIS A 37 -2.69 -3.98 8.85
CA HIS A 37 -1.33 -4.51 8.88
C HIS A 37 -0.31 -3.56 9.51
N ARG A 38 -0.71 -2.37 9.99
CA ARG A 38 0.18 -1.33 10.54
C ARG A 38 1.31 -0.95 9.58
N ILE A 39 0.96 -0.59 8.36
CA ILE A 39 1.88 -0.16 7.31
C ILE A 39 1.51 1.28 6.95
N GLU A 40 2.49 2.19 6.97
CA GLU A 40 2.27 3.55 6.48
C GLU A 40 2.13 3.55 4.96
N TRP A 41 1.22 4.34 4.42
CA TRP A 41 1.02 4.46 2.97
C TRP A 41 1.17 5.91 2.54
N HIS A 42 2.02 6.15 1.54
CA HIS A 42 2.24 7.48 0.98
C HIS A 42 2.02 7.46 -0.53
N TYR A 43 1.27 8.46 -0.99
CA TYR A 43 1.17 8.77 -2.41
C TYR A 43 2.38 9.60 -2.84
N ILE A 44 3.01 9.21 -3.95
CA ILE A 44 3.96 10.06 -4.67
C ILE A 44 3.29 10.59 -5.93
N ALA A 45 3.13 11.90 -6.02
CA ALA A 45 2.80 12.51 -7.29
C ALA A 45 4.07 12.43 -8.15
N SER A 46 4.05 11.59 -9.20
CA SER A 46 5.04 11.69 -10.27
C SER A 46 4.89 13.08 -10.90
N LEU A 47 5.92 13.93 -10.73
CA LEU A 47 6.04 15.20 -11.44
C LEU A 47 6.16 14.88 -12.93
N THR A 48 5.04 14.89 -13.64
CA THR A 48 4.97 14.80 -15.09
C THR A 48 4.41 16.11 -15.62
#